data_AF-A0A964F7C0-F1
#
_entry.id   AF-A0A964F7C0-F1
#
_cell.length_a   1.000
_cell.length_b   1.000
_cell.length_c   1.000
_cell.angle_alpha   90.00
_cell.angle_beta   90.00
_cell.angle_gamma   90.00
#
_symmetry.space_group_name_H-M   'P 1'
#
loop_
_entity.id
_entity.type
_entity.pdbx_description
1 polymer ?
#
loop_
_entity_poly.entity_id
_entity_poly.type
_entity_poly.pdbx_seq_one_letter_code
_entity_poly.pdbx_strand_id
1 'polypeptide(L)'
;MVIQDIMNSCSNEQVAEAAVASIGGTFARRVRETATRRGVRPGALAASAVLRFRSNARAPEFEALQQAVAGDDLPLLRGLAFIVEPTLGEGVDRA
;
A
#
# COMPACT_ATOMS: atom_id res chain seq x y z
N MET A 1 -8.67 13.18 -7.57
CA MET A 1 -9.28 13.09 -6.23
C MET A 1 -8.75 11.87 -5.49
N VAL A 2 -9.11 10.64 -5.88
CA VAL A 2 -8.70 9.39 -5.20
C VAL A 2 -7.20 9.27 -4.87
N ILE A 3 -6.29 9.56 -5.81
CA ILE A 3 -4.84 9.47 -5.54
C ILE A 3 -4.42 10.40 -4.41
N GLN A 4 -4.92 11.64 -4.39
CA GLN A 4 -4.60 12.58 -3.31
C GLN A 4 -5.20 12.10 -1.98
N ASP A 5 -6.40 11.49 -2.01
CA ASP A 5 -7.04 10.94 -0.80
C ASP A 5 -6.25 9.77 -0.23
N ILE A 6 -5.68 8.90 -1.08
CA ILE A 6 -4.74 7.84 -0.67
C ILE A 6 -3.52 8.47 0.01
N MET A 7 -2.89 9.48 -0.61
CA MET A 7 -1.68 10.11 -0.06
C MET A 7 -1.95 10.82 1.28
N ASN A 8 -3.12 11.45 1.42
CA ASN A 8 -3.47 12.21 2.62
C ASN A 8 -3.94 11.31 3.76
N SER A 9 -4.67 10.23 3.46
CA SER A 9 -5.28 9.36 4.48
C SER A 9 -4.35 8.23 4.87
N CYS A 10 -3.80 7.49 3.89
CA CYS A 10 -2.99 6.31 4.14
C CYS A 10 -1.53 6.64 4.53
N SER A 11 -1.15 7.92 4.62
CA SER A 11 0.09 8.33 5.29
C SER A 11 -0.03 8.35 6.82
N ASN A 12 -1.25 8.23 7.36
CA ASN A 12 -1.49 7.97 8.77
C ASN A 12 -1.43 6.46 9.05
N GLU A 13 -0.62 6.07 10.04
CA GLU A 13 -0.41 4.67 10.42
C GLU A 13 -1.71 3.92 10.76
N GLN A 14 -2.62 4.53 11.52
CA GLN A 14 -3.87 3.87 11.95
C GLN A 14 -4.81 3.65 10.76
N VAL A 15 -4.91 4.64 9.87
CA VAL A 15 -5.72 4.52 8.65
C VAL A 15 -5.11 3.49 7.71
N ALA A 16 -3.79 3.48 7.55
CA ALA A 16 -3.10 2.51 6.74
C ALA A 16 -3.29 1.08 7.28
N GLU A 17 -3.23 0.90 8.60
CA GLU A 17 -3.47 -0.40 9.23
C GLU A 17 -4.92 -0.87 9.04
N ALA A 18 -5.90 0.02 9.23
CA ALA A 18 -7.30 -0.28 8.97
C ALA A 18 -7.52 -0.68 7.51
N ALA A 19 -6.93 0.05 6.56
CA ALA A 19 -7.03 -0.27 5.15
C ALA A 19 -6.36 -1.62 4.80
N VAL A 20 -5.20 -1.93 5.38
CA VAL A 20 -4.56 -3.26 5.26
C VAL A 20 -5.48 -4.35 5.80
N ALA A 21 -6.13 -4.13 6.95
CA ALA A 21 -7.08 -5.08 7.52
C ALA A 21 -8.33 -5.26 6.64
N SER A 22 -8.86 -4.18 6.07
CA SER A 22 -10.00 -4.18 5.15
C SER A 22 -9.72 -4.90 3.84
N ILE A 23 -8.49 -4.80 3.31
CA ILE A 23 -8.06 -5.60 2.14
C ILE A 23 -7.98 -7.08 2.53
N GLY A 24 -7.40 -7.38 3.70
CA GLY A 24 -7.35 -8.72 4.25
C GLY A 24 -6.50 -9.70 3.44
N GLY A 25 -6.80 -10.99 3.61
CA GLY A 25 -6.22 -12.09 2.83
C GLY A 25 -4.69 -12.18 2.88
N THR A 26 -4.12 -12.66 1.77
CA THR A 26 -2.67 -12.85 1.59
C THR A 26 -1.91 -11.53 1.68
N PHE A 27 -2.49 -10.43 1.19
CA PHE A 27 -1.90 -9.10 1.28
C PHE A 27 -1.64 -8.71 2.74
N ALA A 28 -2.67 -8.73 3.59
CA ALA A 28 -2.53 -8.37 4.99
C ALA A 28 -1.53 -9.27 5.73
N ARG A 29 -1.49 -10.56 5.39
CA ARG A 29 -0.47 -11.49 5.94
C ARG A 29 0.95 -11.06 5.56
N ARG A 30 1.22 -10.79 4.27
CA ARG A 30 2.54 -10.39 3.79
C ARG A 30 2.99 -9.04 4.34
N VAL A 31 2.06 -8.09 4.53
CA VAL A 31 2.34 -6.82 5.22
C VAL A 31 2.78 -7.08 6.65
N ARG A 32 2.05 -7.90 7.41
CA ARG A 32 2.41 -8.24 8.79
C ARG A 32 3.76 -8.92 8.88
N GLU A 33 4.01 -9.95 8.07
CA GLU A 33 5.28 -10.68 8.06
C GLU A 33 6.46 -9.75 7.74
N THR A 34 6.30 -8.89 6.74
CA THR A 34 7.33 -7.90 6.38
C THR A 34 7.56 -6.88 7.48
N ALA A 35 6.48 -6.40 8.12
CA ALA A 35 6.56 -5.45 9.21
C ALA A 35 7.30 -6.07 10.42
N THR A 36 6.97 -7.32 10.77
CA THR A 36 7.68 -8.09 11.81
C THR A 36 9.16 -8.26 11.48
N ARG A 37 9.51 -8.66 10.25
CA ARG A 37 10.93 -8.79 9.83
C ARG A 37 11.69 -7.47 9.94
N ARG A 38 11.01 -6.33 9.73
CA ARG A 38 11.59 -4.99 9.80
C ARG A 38 11.50 -4.35 11.18
N GLY A 39 10.90 -5.01 12.17
CA GLY A 39 10.72 -4.46 13.52
C GLY A 39 9.78 -3.25 13.59
N VAL A 40 8.84 -3.13 12.64
CA VAL A 40 7.87 -2.03 12.57
C VAL A 40 6.44 -2.55 12.67
N ARG A 41 5.49 -1.65 12.93
CA ARG A 41 4.06 -1.98 12.89
C ARG A 41 3.55 -2.10 11.45
N PRO A 42 2.54 -2.94 11.18
CA PRO A 42 1.96 -3.08 9.83
C PRO A 42 1.47 -1.76 9.24
N GLY A 43 0.77 -0.95 10.05
CA GLY A 43 0.35 0.39 9.66
C GLY A 43 1.52 1.32 9.34
N ALA A 44 2.57 1.32 10.17
CA ALA A 44 3.77 2.13 9.93
C ALA A 44 4.49 1.74 8.63
N LEU A 45 4.55 0.43 8.32
CA LEU A 45 5.10 -0.06 7.06
C LEU A 45 4.31 0.48 5.87
N ALA A 46 2.98 0.32 5.88
CA ALA A 46 2.12 0.76 4.79
C ALA A 46 2.14 2.30 4.63
N ALA A 47 2.05 3.04 5.73
CA ALA A 47 2.16 4.50 5.71
C ALA A 47 3.50 4.99 5.18
N SER A 48 4.60 4.32 5.56
CA SER A 48 5.93 4.66 5.03
C SER A 48 6.05 4.41 3.53
N ALA A 49 5.38 3.38 3.00
CA ALA A 49 5.34 3.11 1.56
C ALA A 49 4.60 4.22 0.80
N VAL A 50 3.46 4.67 1.34
CA VAL A 50 2.68 5.79 0.79
C VAL A 50 3.48 7.08 0.79
N LEU A 51 4.16 7.40 1.89
CA LEU A 51 5.04 8.57 1.97
C LEU A 51 6.20 8.50 0.97
N ARG A 52 6.84 7.35 0.84
CA ARG A 52 7.94 7.15 -0.13
C ARG A 52 7.45 7.30 -1.57
N PHE A 53 6.28 6.74 -1.88
CA PHE A 53 5.67 6.89 -3.19
C PHE A 53 5.37 8.37 -3.46
N ARG A 54 4.72 9.08 -2.52
CA ARG A 54 4.45 10.51 -2.65
C ARG A 54 5.69 11.34 -2.94
N SER A 55 6.82 11.03 -2.30
CA SER A 55 8.06 11.79 -2.45
C SER A 55 8.89 11.43 -3.68
N ASN A 56 8.81 10.19 -4.16
CA ASN A 56 9.74 9.68 -5.19
C ASN A 56 9.06 9.32 -6.52
N ALA A 57 7.75 9.09 -6.53
CA ALA A 57 7.04 8.66 -7.73
C ALA A 57 7.09 9.74 -8.81
N ARG A 58 7.37 9.30 -10.03
CA ARG A 58 7.37 10.12 -11.24
C ARG A 58 6.02 10.04 -11.92
N ALA A 59 5.80 10.92 -12.90
CA ALA A 59 4.60 10.93 -13.73
C ALA A 59 4.11 9.53 -14.18
N PRO A 60 4.95 8.63 -14.74
CA PRO A 60 4.49 7.30 -15.17
C PRO A 60 3.99 6.41 -14.02
N GLU A 61 4.55 6.54 -12.81
CA GLU A 61 4.10 5.76 -11.64
C GLU A 61 2.75 6.27 -11.13
N PHE A 62 2.54 7.58 -11.19
CA PHE A 62 1.24 8.17 -10.89
C PHE A 62 0.18 7.79 -11.92
N GLU A 63 0.51 7.77 -13.21
CA GLU A 63 -0.39 7.31 -14.27
C GLU A 63 -0.74 5.83 -14.09
N ALA A 64 0.25 4.98 -13.80
CA ALA A 64 0.02 3.56 -13.53
C ALA A 64 -0.90 3.35 -12.32
N LEU A 65 -0.70 4.10 -11.23
CA LEU A 65 -1.61 4.10 -10.08
C LEU A 65 -3.02 4.55 -10.49
N GLN A 66 -3.13 5.59 -11.31
CA GLN A 66 -4.42 6.13 -11.77
C GLN A 66 -5.18 5.10 -12.60
N GLN A 67 -4.50 4.39 -13.49
CA GLN A 67 -5.06 3.29 -14.27
C GLN A 67 -5.44 2.10 -13.39
N ALA A 68 -4.61 1.76 -12.40
CA ALA A 68 -4.85 0.63 -11.51
C ALA A 68 -6.08 0.79 -10.61
N VAL A 69 -6.48 2.03 -10.31
CA VAL A 69 -7.68 2.34 -9.50
C VAL A 69 -8.89 2.74 -10.35
N ALA A 70 -8.74 2.92 -11.66
CA ALA A 70 -9.82 3.32 -12.53
C ALA A 70 -10.85 2.19 -12.69
N GLY A 71 -12.10 2.47 -12.30
CA GLY A 71 -13.21 1.50 -12.41
C GLY A 71 -13.22 0.42 -11.33
N ASP A 72 -12.37 0.52 -10.30
CA ASP A 72 -12.40 -0.37 -9.14
C ASP A 72 -13.48 0.07 -8.14
N ASP A 73 -14.20 -0.87 -7.53
CA ASP A 73 -15.25 -0.61 -6.54
C ASP A 73 -14.68 -0.03 -5.23
N LEU A 74 -13.41 -0.32 -4.91
CA LEU A 74 -12.71 0.12 -3.70
C LEU A 74 -11.36 0.75 -4.08
N PRO A 75 -11.36 1.89 -4.79
CA PRO A 75 -10.16 2.43 -5.43
C PRO A 75 -9.11 2.92 -4.41
N LEU A 76 -9.53 3.29 -3.20
CA LEU A 76 -8.63 3.59 -2.08
C LEU A 76 -7.83 2.36 -1.64
N LEU A 77 -8.50 1.22 -1.46
CA LEU A 77 -7.87 -0.03 -1.03
C LEU A 77 -7.00 -0.59 -2.16
N ARG A 78 -7.48 -0.54 -3.39
CA ARG A 78 -6.73 -0.95 -4.58
C ARG A 78 -5.45 -0.14 -4.74
N GLY A 79 -5.53 1.18 -4.59
CA GLY A 79 -4.38 2.06 -4.69
C GLY A 79 -3.37 1.84 -3.56
N LEU A 80 -3.85 1.60 -2.33
CA LEU A 80 -2.96 1.24 -1.22
C LEU A 80 -2.21 -0.07 -1.50
N ALA A 81 -2.91 -1.11 -1.96
CA ALA A 81 -2.30 -2.36 -2.33
C ALA A 81 -1.22 -2.16 -3.40
N PHE A 82 -1.54 -1.42 -4.47
CA PHE A 82 -0.60 -1.11 -5.55
C PHE A 82 0.70 -0.45 -5.05
N ILE A 83 0.60 0.46 -4.08
CA ILE A 83 1.77 1.16 -3.52
C ILE A 83 2.57 0.26 -2.56
N VAL A 84 1.89 -0.55 -1.77
CA VAL A 84 2.52 -1.34 -0.69
C VAL A 84 3.12 -2.63 -1.23
N GLU A 85 2.48 -3.30 -2.18
CA GLU A 85 2.89 -4.61 -2.74
C GLU A 85 4.38 -4.67 -3.14
N PRO A 86 4.93 -3.68 -3.88
CA PRO A 86 6.34 -3.70 -4.29
C PRO A 86 7.31 -3.63 -3.10
N THR A 87 6.86 -3.10 -1.96
CA THR A 87 7.69 -2.94 -0.76
C THR A 87 7.77 -4.20 0.09
N LEU A 88 6.88 -5.18 -0.14
CA LEU A 88 6.79 -6.41 0.65
C LEU A 88 7.90 -7.42 0.32
N GLY A 89 8.67 -7.15 -0.75
CA GLY A 89 9.62 -8.10 -1.31
C GLY A 89 8.92 -9.30 -1.95
N GLU A 90 9.58 -9.97 -2.88
CA GLU A 90 9.15 -11.30 -3.33
C GLU A 90 9.11 -12.20 -2.10
N GLY A 91 7.91 -12.52 -1.64
CA GLY A 91 7.75 -13.76 -0.90
C GLY A 91 8.22 -14.84 -1.85
N VAL A 92 9.28 -15.55 -1.48
CA VAL A 92 9.76 -16.73 -2.19
C VAL A 92 8.60 -17.73 -2.24
N ASP A 93 7.80 -17.66 -3.30
CA ASP A 93 7.06 -18.79 -3.84
C ASP A 93 7.85 -19.26 -5.07
N ARG A 94 8.99 -19.87 -4.78
CA ARG A 94 9.51 -20.97 -5.61
C ARG A 94 9.08 -22.25 -4.91
N ALA A 95 7.91 -22.74 -5.29
CA ALA A 95 7.49 -24.12 -5.10
C ALA A 95 7.42 -24.79 -6.47
#